data_AF-A0A376LQU9-F1
#
_entry.id   AF-A0A376LQU9-F1
#
_cell.length_a   1.000
_cell.length_b   1.000
_cell.length_c   1.000
_cell.angle_alpha   90.00
_cell.angle_beta   90.00
_cell.angle_gamma   90.00
#
_symmetry.space_group_name_H-M   'P 1'
#
loop_
_entity.id
_entity.type
_entity.pdbx_description
1 polymer ?
#
loop_
_entity_poly.entity_id
_entity_poly.type
_entity_poly.pdbx_seq_one_letter_code
_entity_poly.pdbx_strand_id
1 'polypeptide(L)'
;MNTTPSQRLGFLHHIRLVPLFACILGGILVLFALSSALAGYFLWQADRDQRDVTAEIEIRTGLANSSDFLRSARINMIQAGAASRIAEMEAMKRNIAQAESEIKQSQQGYRAYQNRSVKTPADEALDTELNQRFQAYITGMQPMLKYAKNGMFEAIINHESEQIRPLDNAYTDILSKAVKIRSTQSQPTGGTGPSAHPPGWDVHDWRVCACPGHDADNIYSATSDRHSSTATCRTTD
;
A
#
# COMPACT_ATOMS: atom_id res chain seq x y z
N MET A 1 65.03 71.40 6.17
CA MET A 1 65.10 69.92 6.24
C MET A 1 63.83 69.41 6.88
N ASN A 2 63.32 68.31 6.31
CA ASN A 2 62.35 67.35 6.82
C ASN A 2 60.84 67.68 6.75
N THR A 3 60.29 67.14 5.68
CA THR A 3 58.95 66.61 5.45
C THR A 3 58.42 65.70 6.57
N THR A 4 57.11 65.82 6.91
CA THR A 4 56.24 64.64 7.10
C THR A 4 54.77 64.98 6.84
N PRO A 5 54.12 64.44 5.79
CA PRO A 5 52.67 64.34 5.73
C PRO A 5 52.25 62.98 6.34
N SER A 6 51.83 62.98 7.60
CA SER A 6 51.32 61.77 8.27
C SER A 6 49.79 61.80 8.38
N GLN A 7 49.10 61.76 7.23
CA GLN A 7 47.63 61.57 7.16
C GLN A 7 47.20 60.91 5.83
N ARG A 8 48.04 60.05 5.24
CA ARG A 8 47.72 59.31 3.99
C ARG A 8 47.84 57.78 4.09
N LEU A 9 47.84 57.22 5.28
CA LEU A 9 47.88 55.75 5.48
C LEU A 9 46.52 55.11 5.80
N GLY A 10 45.46 55.89 6.06
CA GLY A 10 44.11 55.36 6.29
C GLY A 10 43.30 55.09 5.02
N PHE A 11 43.47 55.88 3.96
CA PHE A 11 42.59 55.83 2.77
C PHE A 11 42.98 54.79 1.70
N LEU A 12 44.26 54.39 1.67
CA LEU A 12 44.77 53.44 0.66
C LEU A 12 44.56 51.96 1.04
N HIS A 13 44.25 51.66 2.30
CA HIS A 13 43.94 50.30 2.74
C HIS A 13 42.45 49.96 2.60
N HIS A 14 41.55 50.94 2.70
CA HIS A 14 40.10 50.72 2.54
C HIS A 14 39.65 50.53 1.08
N ILE A 15 40.39 51.04 0.09
CA ILE A 15 40.12 50.81 -1.35
C ILE A 15 40.36 49.34 -1.76
N ARG A 16 41.15 48.57 -0.99
CA ARG A 16 41.32 47.12 -1.19
C ARG A 16 40.53 46.24 -0.23
N LEU A 17 40.05 46.79 0.89
CA LEU A 17 39.24 46.04 1.86
C LEU A 17 37.81 45.79 1.35
N VAL A 18 37.21 46.78 0.68
CA VAL A 18 35.85 46.68 0.11
C VAL A 18 35.72 45.57 -0.95
N PRO A 19 36.61 45.44 -1.96
CA PRO A 19 36.52 44.35 -2.94
C PRO A 19 36.81 42.97 -2.33
N LEU A 20 37.64 42.87 -1.29
CA LEU A 20 37.85 41.60 -0.59
C LEU A 20 36.60 41.16 0.20
N PHE A 21 35.94 42.08 0.89
CA PHE A 21 34.68 41.80 1.58
C PHE A 21 33.58 41.39 0.61
N ALA A 22 33.48 42.05 -0.54
CA ALA A 22 32.54 41.70 -1.61
C ALA A 22 32.84 40.31 -2.20
N CYS A 23 34.11 39.95 -2.37
CA CYS A 23 34.50 38.63 -2.88
C CYS A 23 34.17 37.51 -1.89
N ILE A 24 34.42 37.72 -0.60
CA ILE A 24 34.10 36.74 0.46
C ILE A 24 32.58 36.59 0.59
N LEU A 25 31.84 37.70 0.68
CA LEU A 25 30.37 37.68 0.75
C LEU A 25 29.73 37.07 -0.50
N GLY A 26 30.28 37.37 -1.69
CA GLY A 26 29.86 36.77 -2.94
C GLY A 26 30.10 35.26 -2.97
N GLY A 27 31.27 34.80 -2.51
CA GLY A 27 31.59 33.38 -2.39
C GLY A 27 30.64 32.63 -1.46
N ILE A 28 30.30 33.22 -0.31
CA ILE A 28 29.33 32.66 0.64
C ILE A 28 27.93 32.63 0.03
N LEU A 29 27.50 33.69 -0.67
CA LEU A 29 26.21 33.72 -1.37
C LEU A 29 26.10 32.63 -2.45
N VAL A 30 27.18 32.39 -3.21
CA VAL A 30 27.23 31.33 -4.22
C VAL A 30 27.19 29.95 -3.57
N LEU A 31 27.98 29.70 -2.53
CA LEU A 31 27.97 28.44 -1.78
C LEU A 31 26.60 28.18 -1.14
N PHE A 32 25.97 29.22 -0.59
CA PHE A 32 24.63 29.15 -0.03
C PHE A 32 23.59 28.80 -1.09
N ALA A 33 23.61 29.49 -2.25
CA ALA A 33 22.71 29.21 -3.35
C ALA A 33 22.88 27.80 -3.92
N LEU A 34 24.13 27.34 -4.09
CA LEU A 34 24.44 25.97 -4.54
C LEU A 34 23.96 24.93 -3.54
N SER A 35 24.16 25.16 -2.24
CA SER A 35 23.68 24.27 -1.18
C SER A 35 22.14 24.21 -1.14
N SER A 36 21.46 25.36 -1.22
CA SER A 36 20.00 25.42 -1.28
C SER A 36 19.43 24.77 -2.55
N ALA A 37 20.12 24.91 -3.69
CA ALA A 37 19.71 24.28 -4.94
C ALA A 37 19.90 22.75 -4.90
N LEU A 38 21.01 22.25 -4.33
CA LEU A 38 21.24 20.81 -4.17
C LEU A 38 20.26 20.20 -3.17
N ALA A 39 19.97 20.90 -2.06
CA ALA A 39 18.96 20.50 -1.10
C ALA A 39 17.56 20.50 -1.72
N GLY A 40 17.21 21.50 -2.53
CA GLY A 40 15.96 21.55 -3.28
C GLY A 40 15.84 20.42 -4.31
N TYR A 41 16.93 20.08 -4.99
CA TYR A 41 16.99 18.96 -5.94
C TYR A 41 16.78 17.62 -5.22
N PHE A 42 17.44 17.39 -4.09
CA PHE A 42 17.21 16.19 -3.28
C PHE A 42 15.80 16.13 -2.68
N LEU A 43 15.22 17.25 -2.27
CA LEU A 43 13.84 17.30 -1.78
C LEU A 43 12.83 16.94 -2.87
N TRP A 44 13.06 17.43 -4.10
CA TRP A 44 12.24 17.11 -5.26
C TRP A 44 12.40 15.66 -5.72
N GLN A 45 13.62 15.12 -5.65
CA GLN A 45 13.87 13.70 -5.92
C GLN A 45 13.21 12.81 -4.86
N ALA A 46 13.33 13.15 -3.57
CA ALA A 46 12.67 12.44 -2.48
C ALA A 46 11.13 12.51 -2.58
N ASP A 47 10.56 13.65 -2.96
CA ASP A 47 9.11 13.80 -3.21
C ASP A 47 8.64 12.94 -4.39
N ARG A 48 9.46 12.77 -5.43
CA ARG A 48 9.17 11.83 -6.52
C ARG A 48 9.26 10.37 -6.08
N ASP A 49 10.30 10.00 -5.36
CA ASP A 49 10.49 8.62 -4.87
C ASP A 49 9.39 8.25 -3.86
N GLN A 50 8.97 9.19 -3.01
CA GLN A 50 7.87 8.97 -2.06
C GLN A 50 6.50 8.89 -2.74
N ARG A 51 6.27 9.66 -3.81
CA ARG A 51 5.04 9.56 -4.63
C ARG A 51 4.96 8.25 -5.40
N ASP A 52 6.08 7.75 -5.89
CA ASP A 52 6.16 6.46 -6.57
C ASP A 52 5.85 5.31 -5.62
N VAL A 53 6.47 5.28 -4.43
CA VAL A 53 6.16 4.31 -3.38
C VAL A 53 4.71 4.43 -2.88
N THR A 54 4.17 5.64 -2.76
CA THR A 54 2.77 5.86 -2.35
C THR A 54 1.78 5.37 -3.41
N ALA A 55 2.04 5.64 -4.68
CA ALA A 55 1.23 5.12 -5.79
C ALA A 55 1.27 3.58 -5.81
N GLU A 56 2.43 3.00 -5.52
CA GLU A 56 2.55 1.54 -5.46
C GLU A 56 1.83 0.92 -4.26
N ILE A 57 1.83 1.57 -3.10
CA ILE A 57 1.04 1.18 -1.92
C ILE A 57 -0.45 1.27 -2.24
N GLU A 58 -0.92 2.37 -2.83
CA GLU A 58 -2.33 2.56 -3.17
C GLU A 58 -2.81 1.50 -4.15
N ILE A 59 -1.99 1.13 -5.14
CA ILE A 59 -2.34 0.09 -6.10
C ILE A 59 -2.40 -1.30 -5.43
N ARG A 60 -1.53 -1.60 -4.47
CA ARG A 60 -1.58 -2.87 -3.71
C ARG A 60 -2.78 -2.94 -2.79
N THR A 61 -3.08 -1.85 -2.10
CA THR A 61 -4.27 -1.74 -1.26
C THR A 61 -5.53 -1.88 -2.11
N GLY A 62 -5.60 -1.22 -3.27
CA GLY A 62 -6.71 -1.36 -4.21
C GLY A 62 -6.92 -2.80 -4.71
N LEU A 63 -5.83 -3.50 -5.01
CA LEU A 63 -5.88 -4.89 -5.47
C LEU A 63 -6.23 -5.89 -4.35
N ALA A 64 -5.66 -5.72 -3.14
CA ALA A 64 -5.98 -6.54 -1.99
C ALA A 64 -7.43 -6.34 -1.54
N ASN A 65 -7.88 -5.08 -1.40
CA ASN A 65 -9.26 -4.75 -1.06
C ASN A 65 -10.24 -5.31 -2.09
N SER A 66 -9.87 -5.29 -3.38
CA SER A 66 -10.69 -5.87 -4.44
C SER A 66 -10.97 -7.35 -4.21
N SER A 67 -9.97 -8.13 -3.78
CA SER A 67 -10.13 -9.55 -3.45
C SER A 67 -11.00 -9.75 -2.20
N ASP A 68 -10.76 -8.94 -1.17
CA ASP A 68 -11.51 -9.03 0.08
C ASP A 68 -13.00 -8.73 -0.13
N PHE A 69 -13.34 -7.74 -0.95
CA PHE A 69 -14.72 -7.47 -1.34
C PHE A 69 -15.38 -8.66 -2.06
N LEU A 70 -14.67 -9.40 -2.92
CA LEU A 70 -15.23 -10.58 -3.59
C LEU A 70 -15.54 -11.70 -2.61
N ARG A 71 -14.66 -11.92 -1.63
CA ARG A 71 -14.89 -12.90 -0.57
C ARG A 71 -16.05 -12.53 0.31
N SER A 72 -16.15 -11.26 0.71
CA SER A 72 -17.31 -10.75 1.44
C SER A 72 -18.59 -10.92 0.63
N ALA A 73 -18.56 -10.63 -0.68
CA ALA A 73 -19.73 -10.80 -1.53
C ALA A 73 -20.18 -12.26 -1.60
N ARG A 74 -19.23 -13.20 -1.72
CA ARG A 74 -19.49 -14.64 -1.65
C ARG A 74 -20.16 -15.03 -0.33
N ILE A 75 -19.64 -14.56 0.80
CA ILE A 75 -20.20 -14.84 2.13
C ILE A 75 -21.62 -14.28 2.25
N ASN A 76 -21.83 -13.02 1.83
CA ASN A 76 -23.13 -12.37 1.84
C ASN A 76 -24.16 -13.12 0.97
N MET A 77 -23.76 -13.65 -0.19
CA MET A 77 -24.64 -14.48 -1.02
C MET A 77 -25.03 -15.80 -0.34
N ILE A 78 -24.09 -16.45 0.37
CA ILE A 78 -24.39 -17.65 1.17
C ILE A 78 -25.37 -17.32 2.31
N GLN A 79 -25.12 -16.24 3.03
CA GLN A 79 -25.98 -15.76 4.10
C GLN A 79 -27.37 -15.38 3.59
N ALA A 80 -27.47 -14.79 2.40
CA ALA A 80 -28.75 -14.52 1.75
C ALA A 80 -29.54 -15.81 1.47
N GLY A 81 -28.87 -16.85 0.97
CA GLY A 81 -29.50 -18.16 0.80
C GLY A 81 -29.96 -18.77 2.12
N ALA A 82 -29.17 -18.66 3.19
CA ALA A 82 -29.54 -19.15 4.51
C ALA A 82 -30.77 -18.40 5.07
N ALA A 83 -30.77 -17.06 4.98
CA ALA A 83 -31.89 -16.21 5.37
C ALA A 83 -33.17 -16.56 4.60
N SER A 84 -33.07 -16.91 3.32
CA SER A 84 -34.21 -17.36 2.53
C SER A 84 -34.83 -18.66 3.06
N ARG A 85 -34.04 -19.57 3.64
CA ARG A 85 -34.56 -20.85 4.18
C ARG A 85 -35.42 -20.67 5.42
N ILE A 86 -35.13 -19.64 6.23
CA ILE A 86 -35.87 -19.31 7.45
C ILE A 86 -36.90 -18.19 7.24
N ALA A 87 -37.21 -17.87 5.98
CA ALA A 87 -38.15 -16.80 5.58
C ALA A 87 -37.76 -15.37 6.05
N GLU A 88 -36.48 -15.13 6.36
CA GLU A 88 -35.97 -13.80 6.70
C GLU A 88 -35.66 -12.97 5.44
N MET A 89 -36.71 -12.63 4.70
CA MET A 89 -36.61 -11.97 3.39
C MET A 89 -35.95 -10.59 3.45
N GLU A 90 -36.08 -9.86 4.55
CA GLU A 90 -35.41 -8.57 4.72
C GLU A 90 -33.90 -8.72 4.96
N ALA A 91 -33.47 -9.74 5.70
CA ALA A 91 -32.05 -10.07 5.84
C ALA A 91 -31.46 -10.55 4.50
N MET A 92 -32.21 -11.38 3.78
CA MET A 92 -31.84 -11.82 2.43
C MET A 92 -31.62 -10.64 1.47
N LYS A 93 -32.57 -9.70 1.39
CA LYS A 93 -32.42 -8.50 0.54
C LYS A 93 -31.20 -7.66 0.90
N ARG A 94 -30.97 -7.43 2.21
CA ARG A 94 -29.79 -6.68 2.69
C ARG A 94 -28.49 -7.37 2.27
N ASN A 95 -28.40 -8.67 2.49
CA ASN A 95 -27.21 -9.46 2.13
C ASN A 95 -26.96 -9.45 0.62
N ILE A 96 -28.00 -9.55 -0.22
CA ILE A 96 -27.87 -9.43 -1.68
C ILE A 96 -27.41 -8.04 -2.08
N ALA A 97 -28.01 -6.98 -1.53
CA ALA A 97 -27.63 -5.61 -1.84
C ALA A 97 -26.18 -5.32 -1.43
N GLN A 98 -25.75 -5.84 -0.28
CA GLN A 98 -24.38 -5.74 0.17
C GLN A 98 -23.42 -6.49 -0.77
N ALA A 99 -23.75 -7.73 -1.15
CA ALA A 99 -22.94 -8.48 -2.11
C ALA A 99 -22.80 -7.75 -3.45
N GLU A 100 -23.88 -7.16 -3.98
CA GLU A 100 -23.81 -6.36 -5.22
C GLU A 100 -22.95 -5.10 -5.06
N SER A 101 -23.01 -4.45 -3.91
CA SER A 101 -22.16 -3.29 -3.59
C SER A 101 -20.69 -3.68 -3.52
N GLU A 102 -20.37 -4.79 -2.86
CA GLU A 102 -19.01 -5.31 -2.73
C GLU A 102 -18.45 -5.74 -4.08
N ILE A 103 -19.24 -6.38 -4.95
CA ILE A 103 -18.84 -6.69 -6.33
C ILE A 103 -18.47 -5.39 -7.09
N LYS A 104 -19.26 -4.32 -6.95
CA LYS A 104 -18.97 -3.03 -7.59
C LYS A 104 -17.71 -2.39 -7.03
N GLN A 105 -17.53 -2.40 -5.71
CA GLN A 105 -16.33 -1.86 -5.05
C GLN A 105 -15.08 -2.64 -5.46
N SER A 106 -15.19 -3.96 -5.57
CA SER A 106 -14.12 -4.82 -6.10
C SER A 106 -13.72 -4.42 -7.52
N GLN A 107 -14.69 -4.19 -8.42
CA GLN A 107 -14.42 -3.72 -9.78
C GLN A 107 -13.77 -2.33 -9.80
N GLN A 108 -14.16 -1.43 -8.90
CA GLN A 108 -13.55 -0.10 -8.80
C GLN A 108 -12.09 -0.18 -8.34
N GLY A 109 -11.80 -0.96 -7.29
CA GLY A 109 -10.42 -1.20 -6.82
C GLY A 109 -9.56 -1.84 -7.91
N TYR A 110 -10.12 -2.78 -8.67
CA TYR A 110 -9.42 -3.41 -9.79
C TYR A 110 -9.18 -2.45 -10.97
N ARG A 111 -10.12 -1.56 -11.28
CA ARG A 111 -9.92 -0.50 -12.31
C ARG A 111 -8.81 0.47 -11.93
N ALA A 112 -8.71 0.84 -10.65
CA ALA A 112 -7.59 1.66 -10.16
C ALA A 112 -6.24 0.98 -10.43
N TYR A 113 -6.17 -0.35 -10.22
CA TYR A 113 -4.99 -1.15 -10.57
C TYR A 113 -4.68 -1.19 -12.08
N GLN A 114 -5.69 -1.30 -12.94
CA GLN A 114 -5.52 -1.34 -14.40
C GLN A 114 -5.03 -0.01 -14.99
N ASN A 115 -5.43 1.11 -14.37
CA ASN A 115 -5.13 2.47 -14.81
C ASN A 115 -3.76 2.98 -14.35
N ARG A 116 -2.89 2.12 -13.81
CA ARG A 116 -1.56 2.50 -13.37
C ARG A 116 -0.67 2.97 -14.54
N SER A 117 0.17 3.97 -14.25
CA SER A 117 1.03 4.63 -15.24
C SER A 117 2.28 3.83 -15.64
N VAL A 118 2.80 2.98 -14.74
CA VAL A 118 4.01 2.18 -14.97
C VAL A 118 3.61 0.73 -15.23
N LYS A 119 3.91 0.25 -16.44
CA LYS A 119 3.70 -1.15 -16.85
C LYS A 119 5.03 -1.66 -17.41
N THR A 120 5.70 -2.54 -16.68
CA THR A 120 6.85 -3.26 -17.24
C THR A 120 6.36 -4.42 -18.10
N PRO A 121 7.13 -4.91 -19.08
CA PRO A 121 6.73 -6.05 -19.91
C PRO A 121 6.46 -7.34 -19.11
N ALA A 122 7.15 -7.52 -17.97
CA ALA A 122 6.91 -8.63 -17.04
C ALA A 122 5.58 -8.47 -16.29
N ASP A 123 5.17 -7.23 -16.01
CA ASP A 123 3.86 -6.95 -15.41
C ASP A 123 2.71 -7.12 -16.40
N GLU A 124 2.92 -6.90 -17.71
CA GLU A 124 1.86 -7.03 -18.72
C GLU A 124 1.37 -8.48 -18.90
N ALA A 125 2.28 -9.46 -18.86
CA ALA A 125 1.91 -10.87 -18.91
C ALA A 125 1.08 -11.28 -17.68
N LEU A 126 1.51 -10.84 -16.49
CA LEU A 126 0.79 -11.09 -15.24
C LEU A 126 -0.52 -10.33 -15.15
N ASP A 127 -0.59 -9.11 -15.68
CA ASP A 127 -1.82 -8.33 -15.78
C ASP A 127 -2.88 -9.04 -16.62
N THR A 128 -2.44 -9.59 -17.75
CA THR A 128 -3.33 -10.31 -18.66
C THR A 128 -3.95 -11.50 -17.95
N GLU A 129 -3.12 -12.29 -17.27
CA GLU A 129 -3.59 -13.44 -16.50
C GLU A 129 -4.45 -13.02 -15.29
N LEU A 130 -4.05 -11.98 -14.55
CA LEU A 130 -4.79 -11.45 -13.41
C LEU A 130 -6.17 -10.93 -13.85
N ASN A 131 -6.25 -10.23 -14.99
CA ASN A 131 -7.51 -9.73 -15.54
C ASN A 131 -8.41 -10.88 -15.99
N GLN A 132 -7.85 -11.89 -16.64
CA GLN A 132 -8.59 -13.08 -17.02
C GLN A 132 -9.19 -13.78 -15.79
N ARG A 133 -8.40 -13.98 -14.73
CA ARG A 133 -8.87 -14.63 -13.49
C ARG A 133 -9.88 -13.77 -12.74
N PHE A 134 -9.68 -12.45 -12.69
CA PHE A 134 -10.63 -11.52 -12.10
C PHE A 134 -11.99 -11.57 -12.83
N GLN A 135 -11.98 -11.47 -14.16
CA GLN A 135 -13.23 -11.53 -14.96
C GLN A 135 -13.91 -12.89 -14.85
N ALA A 136 -13.14 -13.98 -14.81
CA ALA A 136 -13.68 -15.32 -14.59
C ALA A 136 -14.37 -15.41 -13.22
N TYR A 137 -13.80 -14.84 -12.17
CA TYR A 137 -14.41 -14.80 -10.84
C TYR A 137 -15.69 -13.95 -10.83
N ILE A 138 -15.66 -12.72 -11.36
CA ILE A 138 -16.87 -11.87 -11.48
C ILE A 138 -17.99 -12.58 -12.24
N THR A 139 -17.65 -13.21 -13.37
CA THR A 139 -18.62 -13.95 -14.20
C THR A 139 -19.16 -15.17 -13.46
N GLY A 140 -18.28 -15.92 -12.79
CA GLY A 140 -18.62 -17.09 -11.99
C GLY A 140 -19.59 -16.77 -10.85
N MET A 141 -19.52 -15.57 -10.27
CA MET A 141 -20.44 -15.13 -9.22
C MET A 141 -21.85 -14.76 -9.71
N GLN A 142 -22.05 -14.49 -11.01
CA GLN A 142 -23.37 -14.08 -11.53
C GLN A 142 -24.46 -15.15 -11.30
N PRO A 143 -24.23 -16.45 -11.58
CA PRO A 143 -25.14 -17.52 -11.19
C PRO A 143 -25.42 -17.55 -9.68
N MET A 144 -24.40 -17.37 -8.85
CA MET A 144 -24.54 -17.37 -7.39
C MET A 144 -25.46 -16.23 -6.92
N LEU A 145 -25.34 -15.04 -7.50
CA LEU A 145 -26.22 -13.91 -7.22
C LEU A 145 -27.66 -14.19 -7.63
N LYS A 146 -27.87 -14.84 -8.78
CA LYS A 146 -29.20 -15.28 -9.22
C LYS A 146 -29.81 -16.29 -8.26
N TYR A 147 -29.01 -17.27 -7.80
CA TYR A 147 -29.46 -18.27 -6.83
C TYR A 147 -29.81 -17.64 -5.49
N ALA A 148 -28.99 -16.69 -5.02
CA ALA A 148 -29.26 -15.90 -3.82
C ALA A 148 -30.58 -15.12 -3.94
N LYS A 149 -30.84 -14.44 -5.06
CA LYS A 149 -32.11 -13.73 -5.31
C LYS A 149 -33.35 -14.64 -5.31
N ASN A 150 -33.18 -15.88 -5.74
CA ASN A 150 -34.26 -16.86 -5.81
C ASN A 150 -34.37 -17.72 -4.55
N GLY A 151 -33.53 -17.50 -3.53
CA GLY A 151 -33.56 -18.28 -2.30
C GLY A 151 -33.06 -19.72 -2.44
N MET A 152 -32.33 -20.03 -3.52
CA MET A 152 -31.90 -21.39 -3.85
C MET A 152 -30.60 -21.76 -3.13
N PHE A 153 -30.66 -21.88 -1.81
CA PHE A 153 -29.48 -22.13 -0.96
C PHE A 153 -28.63 -23.33 -1.41
N GLU A 154 -29.24 -24.47 -1.70
CA GLU A 154 -28.51 -25.67 -2.14
C GLU A 154 -27.76 -25.42 -3.46
N ALA A 155 -28.35 -24.66 -4.39
CA ALA A 155 -27.68 -24.28 -5.63
C ALA A 155 -26.52 -23.31 -5.38
N ILE A 156 -26.64 -22.41 -4.38
CA ILE A 156 -25.55 -21.52 -3.96
C ILE A 156 -24.37 -22.33 -3.45
N ILE A 157 -24.58 -23.27 -2.53
CA ILE A 157 -23.49 -24.06 -1.94
C ILE A 157 -22.83 -24.98 -2.96
N ASN A 158 -23.61 -25.67 -3.80
CA ASN A 158 -23.05 -26.54 -4.84
C ASN A 158 -22.20 -25.73 -5.84
N HIS A 159 -22.73 -24.62 -6.34
CA HIS A 159 -22.01 -23.74 -7.26
C HIS A 159 -20.79 -23.08 -6.61
N GLU A 160 -20.90 -22.73 -5.34
CA GLU A 160 -19.79 -22.19 -4.57
C GLU A 160 -18.64 -23.19 -4.51
N SER A 161 -18.93 -24.41 -4.07
CA SER A 161 -17.92 -25.46 -3.88
C SER A 161 -17.27 -25.88 -5.21
N GLU A 162 -18.08 -26.06 -6.25
CA GLU A 162 -17.63 -26.61 -7.54
C GLU A 162 -17.00 -25.55 -8.47
N GLN A 163 -17.52 -24.32 -8.47
CA GLN A 163 -17.12 -23.30 -9.44
C GLN A 163 -16.43 -22.11 -8.77
N ILE A 164 -17.00 -21.54 -7.71
CA ILE A 164 -16.46 -20.32 -7.12
C ILE A 164 -15.16 -20.56 -6.38
N ARG A 165 -15.07 -21.63 -5.59
CA ARG A 165 -13.91 -21.91 -4.75
C ARG A 165 -12.63 -22.15 -5.57
N PRO A 166 -12.66 -22.90 -6.68
CA PRO A 166 -11.51 -22.97 -7.60
C PRO A 166 -11.13 -21.62 -8.20
N LEU A 167 -12.13 -20.78 -8.56
CA LEU A 167 -11.88 -19.44 -9.11
C LEU A 167 -11.25 -18.50 -8.07
N ASP A 168 -11.67 -18.55 -6.80
CA ASP A 168 -11.09 -17.77 -5.71
C ASP A 168 -9.62 -18.17 -5.47
N ASN A 169 -9.35 -19.47 -5.40
CA ASN A 169 -8.00 -20.01 -5.25
C ASN A 169 -7.10 -19.59 -6.42
N ALA A 170 -7.58 -19.74 -7.65
CA ALA A 170 -6.85 -19.36 -8.84
C ALA A 170 -6.58 -17.84 -8.86
N TYR A 171 -7.56 -17.01 -8.54
CA TYR A 171 -7.38 -15.57 -8.48
C TYR A 171 -6.33 -15.18 -7.42
N THR A 172 -6.41 -15.78 -6.23
CA THR A 172 -5.51 -15.50 -5.10
C THR A 172 -4.06 -15.88 -5.37
N ASP A 173 -3.83 -17.00 -6.06
CA ASP A 173 -2.48 -17.42 -6.46
C ASP A 173 -1.79 -16.34 -7.31
N ILE A 174 -2.46 -15.83 -8.35
CA ILE A 174 -1.89 -14.76 -9.20
C ILE A 174 -1.84 -13.42 -8.47
N LEU A 175 -2.84 -13.11 -7.65
CA LEU A 175 -2.85 -11.91 -6.81
C LEU A 175 -1.58 -11.83 -5.95
N SER A 176 -1.23 -12.93 -5.29
CA SER A 176 -0.05 -13.01 -4.44
C SER A 176 1.26 -12.78 -5.21
N LYS A 177 1.34 -13.27 -6.46
CA LYS A 177 2.47 -13.05 -7.36
C LYS A 177 2.58 -11.58 -7.79
N ALA A 178 1.46 -10.97 -8.17
CA ALA A 178 1.40 -9.57 -8.55
C ALA A 178 1.78 -8.64 -7.39
N VAL A 179 1.33 -8.94 -6.17
CA VAL A 179 1.71 -8.20 -4.96
C VAL A 179 3.20 -8.40 -4.65
N LYS A 180 3.75 -9.61 -4.82
CA LYS A 180 5.15 -9.93 -4.52
C LYS A 180 6.14 -9.24 -5.45
N ILE A 181 5.90 -9.22 -6.76
CA ILE A 181 6.77 -8.53 -7.72
C ILE A 181 6.86 -7.05 -7.39
N ARG A 182 5.71 -6.47 -7.04
CA ARG A 182 5.63 -5.10 -6.57
C ARG A 182 6.40 -4.95 -5.26
N SER A 183 6.24 -5.87 -4.27
CA SER A 183 7.03 -5.84 -3.01
C SER A 183 8.51 -5.67 -3.24
N THR A 184 9.04 -6.35 -4.24
CA THR A 184 10.44 -6.30 -4.62
C THR A 184 10.80 -5.02 -5.39
N GLN A 185 9.87 -4.39 -6.11
CA GLN A 185 10.05 -3.12 -6.81
C GLN A 185 9.99 -1.89 -5.87
N SER A 186 9.12 -1.88 -4.84
CA SER A 186 9.10 -0.80 -3.83
C SER A 186 10.30 -0.79 -2.88
N GLN A 187 11.11 -1.85 -2.86
CA GLN A 187 12.30 -1.85 -2.03
C GLN A 187 13.34 -0.93 -2.68
N PRO A 188 13.84 0.11 -1.97
CA PRO A 188 14.86 0.97 -2.52
C PRO A 188 16.09 0.12 -2.83
N THR A 189 16.42 -0.02 -4.11
CA THR A 189 17.69 -0.58 -4.57
C THR A 189 18.78 0.46 -4.35
N GLY A 190 19.10 0.69 -3.07
CA GLY A 190 20.06 1.68 -2.62
C GLY A 190 20.59 1.30 -1.25
N GLY A 191 21.49 0.31 -1.22
CA GLY A 191 22.22 -0.04 0.01
C GLY A 191 22.50 -1.53 0.15
N THR A 192 23.40 -2.08 -0.67
CA THR A 192 24.23 -3.21 -0.23
C THR A 192 25.19 -2.69 0.84
N GLY A 193 24.69 -2.52 2.06
CA GLY A 193 25.48 -2.60 3.27
C GLY A 193 24.97 -3.84 4.02
N PRO A 194 25.84 -4.71 4.56
CA PRO A 194 25.38 -5.85 5.31
C PRO A 194 24.60 -5.32 6.51
N SER A 195 23.28 -5.56 6.50
CA SER A 195 22.44 -5.46 7.68
C SER A 195 23.07 -6.35 8.74
N ALA A 196 23.75 -5.74 9.70
CA ALA A 196 24.12 -6.38 10.94
C ALA A 196 22.81 -6.70 11.68
N HIS A 197 22.20 -7.82 11.31
CA HIS A 197 21.21 -8.48 12.13
C HIS A 197 21.91 -8.90 13.42
N PRO A 198 21.39 -8.54 14.62
CA PRO A 198 21.76 -9.28 15.81
C PRO A 198 21.34 -10.74 15.61
N PRO A 199 22.16 -11.72 16.02
CA PRO A 199 21.91 -13.12 15.70
C PRO A 199 20.62 -13.57 16.40
N GLY A 200 19.64 -14.06 15.64
CA GLY A 200 18.46 -14.74 16.19
C GLY A 200 17.08 -14.37 15.63
N TRP A 201 16.98 -13.56 14.57
CA TRP A 201 15.68 -13.21 13.98
C TRP A 201 15.59 -13.61 12.52
N ASP A 202 14.98 -14.78 12.28
CA ASP A 202 14.63 -15.27 10.95
C ASP A 202 13.42 -14.51 10.39
N VAL A 203 13.50 -14.17 9.10
CA VAL A 203 12.63 -13.20 8.41
C VAL A 203 11.32 -13.83 7.93
N HIS A 204 10.72 -14.72 8.71
CA HIS A 204 9.50 -15.45 8.34
C HIS A 204 8.38 -15.29 9.37
N ASP A 205 8.11 -14.08 9.88
CA ASP A 205 6.81 -13.87 10.54
C ASP A 205 6.40 -12.40 10.62
N TRP A 206 5.36 -12.02 9.86
CA TRP A 206 4.64 -10.76 10.04
C TRP A 206 3.19 -10.99 10.50
N ARG A 207 2.87 -12.21 10.98
CA ARG A 207 1.58 -12.51 11.59
C ARG A 207 1.78 -13.55 12.68
N VAL A 208 2.05 -13.07 13.89
CA VAL A 208 1.48 -13.52 15.17
C VAL A 208 2.27 -12.83 16.27
N CYS A 209 1.63 -11.93 17.03
CA CYS A 209 2.12 -11.62 18.36
C CYS A 209 1.90 -12.87 19.21
N ALA A 210 2.92 -13.72 19.34
CA ALA A 210 2.88 -14.85 20.27
C ALA A 210 3.08 -14.29 21.68
N CYS A 211 2.00 -14.20 22.45
CA CYS A 211 2.11 -14.03 23.90
C CYS A 211 2.73 -15.32 24.47
N PRO A 212 3.81 -15.27 25.28
CA PRO A 212 4.42 -16.47 25.80
C PRO A 212 3.52 -17.11 26.86
N GLY A 213 3.02 -18.32 26.59
CA GLY A 213 2.46 -19.22 27.61
C GLY A 213 1.02 -19.72 27.44
N HIS A 214 0.33 -19.49 26.32
CA HIS A 214 -1.04 -20.01 26.14
C HIS A 214 -1.32 -20.56 24.73
N ASP A 215 -2.01 -21.70 24.67
CA ASP A 215 -2.32 -22.49 23.48
C ASP A 215 -3.19 -21.76 22.45
N ALA A 216 -3.00 -22.12 21.18
CA ALA A 216 -3.38 -21.41 19.95
C ALA A 216 -4.88 -21.37 19.59
N ASP A 217 -5.79 -21.57 20.55
CA ASP A 217 -7.22 -21.77 20.26
C ASP A 217 -8.11 -20.54 20.52
N ASN A 218 -7.56 -19.40 20.94
CA ASN A 218 -8.35 -18.18 21.21
C ASN A 218 -8.10 -17.05 20.19
N ILE A 219 -9.18 -16.51 19.63
CA ILE A 219 -9.15 -15.36 18.72
C ILE A 219 -9.03 -14.07 19.55
N TYR A 220 -7.88 -13.41 19.54
CA TYR A 220 -7.68 -12.12 20.18
C TYR A 220 -7.90 -10.96 19.21
N SER A 221 -8.68 -9.95 19.60
CA SER A 221 -8.77 -8.67 18.89
C SER A 221 -7.78 -7.66 19.48
N ALA A 222 -6.82 -7.19 18.66
CA ALA A 222 -5.93 -6.10 19.05
C ALA A 222 -6.56 -4.74 18.68
N THR A 223 -6.74 -3.86 19.67
CA THR A 223 -7.00 -2.44 19.41
C THR A 223 -5.72 -1.65 19.68
N SER A 224 -5.25 -0.92 18.67
CA SER A 224 -4.07 -0.06 18.76
C SER A 224 -4.52 1.34 19.13
N ASP A 225 -4.18 1.79 20.34
CA ASP A 225 -4.38 3.18 20.75
C ASP A 225 -3.20 4.04 20.25
N ARG A 226 -3.52 5.11 19.52
CA ARG A 226 -2.55 5.87 18.70
C ARG A 226 -1.49 6.65 19.48
N HIS A 227 -1.49 6.56 20.82
CA HIS A 227 -0.64 7.36 21.70
C HIS A 227 0.19 6.56 22.71
N SER A 228 0.24 5.22 22.64
CA SER A 228 1.10 4.41 23.51
C SER A 228 1.81 3.29 22.74
N SER A 229 3.14 3.17 22.90
CA SER A 229 3.94 2.07 22.33
C SER A 229 3.81 0.74 23.10
N THR A 230 2.77 0.59 23.91
CA THR A 230 2.46 -0.65 24.65
C THR A 230 1.12 -1.20 24.19
N ALA A 231 1.16 -2.33 23.46
CA ALA A 231 -0.01 -3.15 23.21
C ALA A 231 -0.39 -3.88 24.50
N THR A 232 -1.64 -3.75 24.95
CA THR A 232 -2.17 -4.51 26.09
C THR A 232 -3.17 -5.55 25.57
N CYS A 233 -2.86 -6.83 25.75
CA CYS A 233 -3.79 -7.91 25.44
C CYS A 233 -4.87 -7.99 26.52
N ARG A 234 -6.14 -7.87 26.13
CA ARG A 234 -7.30 -8.05 27.01
C ARG A 234 -8.12 -9.22 26.48
N THR A 235 -8.45 -10.18 27.33
CA THR A 235 -9.44 -11.22 27.01
C THR A 235 -10.82 -10.56 26.93
N THR A 236 -11.56 -10.85 25.86
CA THR A 236 -13.00 -10.58 25.80
C THR A 236 -13.70 -11.67 26.60
N ASP A 237 -14.24 -11.32 27.77
CA ASP A 237 -15.37 -12.07 28.34
C ASP A 237 -16.66 -11.70 27.59
#